data_AF-A0A929TZT3-F1
#
_entry.id   AF-A0A929TZT3-F1
#
_cell.length_a   1.000
_cell.length_b   1.000
_cell.length_c   1.000
_cell.angle_alpha   90.00
_cell.angle_beta   90.00
_cell.angle_gamma   90.00
#
_symmetry.space_group_name_H-M   'P 1'
#
loop_
_entity.id
_entity.type
_entity.pdbx_description
1 polymer ?
#
loop_
_entity_poly.entity_id
_entity_poly.type
_entity_poly.pdbx_seq_one_letter_code
_entity_poly.pdbx_strand_id
1 'polypeptide(L)'
;VKFSGASEGAENEINDLLKYLSKDMREGKIYYKYIDSLHINSDCMSIKTAYENFVNTGHIDILKTNISESELVGAMKEIENLLHKYKKNLTDTIQKNIMVKLLYWLCENFSDIKIDGDRNIKVVAKNIDKESEIYFFVFLNLLGMDVCLLQYSKDTDILKDYFYTKRIGDYIEDKLVLKPYEIPESTKSKDIKKEIQVVQNEEGRVRISLASIRRKDRDNKEIKTEASAANSHISNTGGAAKTAVSSADTNMPRSGIKTDRELSYIELAKLSTSIVMIAVYDNRQKMLGTGSGIMIGKDGFILTNNHVIRGGYYFEVRIEDDERIYKTDEVIKYNQYLDLAIIRIPRVLSPLRLFDGREKLVRGQNVVAIGSPLGLFNSVSDGIISGFRNIDNVDMIQFSAPISPGSSGGAVLNMFGEVIGISTAGFSEGQNINLAVPYDAIYGFAKSFIR
;
A
#
# COMPACT_ATOMS: atom_id res chain seq x y z
N VAL A 1 -0.28 10.24 -19.94
CA VAL A 1 -1.04 10.70 -21.13
C VAL A 1 -2.52 10.73 -20.80
N LYS A 2 -3.25 11.78 -21.19
CA LYS A 2 -4.70 11.89 -20.96
C LYS A 2 -5.43 11.22 -22.12
N PHE A 3 -6.36 10.32 -21.80
CA PHE A 3 -7.26 9.74 -22.78
C PHE A 3 -8.61 10.47 -22.73
N SER A 4 -9.13 10.90 -23.87
CA SER A 4 -10.38 11.68 -23.97
C SER A 4 -11.61 10.84 -24.35
N GLY A 5 -11.44 9.58 -24.77
CA GLY A 5 -12.53 8.67 -25.12
C GLY A 5 -12.27 7.90 -26.41
N ALA A 6 -13.22 7.05 -26.78
CA ALA A 6 -13.25 6.40 -28.09
C ALA A 6 -13.66 7.40 -29.19
N SER A 7 -12.74 8.27 -29.57
CA SER A 7 -12.89 9.25 -30.65
C SER A 7 -11.79 9.08 -31.69
N GLU A 8 -11.85 9.83 -32.80
CA GLU A 8 -10.79 9.89 -33.81
C GLU A 8 -9.42 10.31 -33.21
N GLY A 9 -9.44 10.98 -32.04
CA GLY A 9 -8.24 11.33 -31.27
C GLY A 9 -7.61 10.20 -30.47
N ALA A 10 -8.30 9.06 -30.28
CA ALA A 10 -7.83 7.98 -29.41
C ALA A 10 -6.53 7.35 -29.91
N GLU A 11 -6.38 7.14 -31.22
CA GLU A 11 -5.13 6.63 -31.80
C GLU A 11 -3.97 7.60 -31.59
N ASN A 12 -4.21 8.91 -31.65
CA ASN A 12 -3.18 9.92 -31.37
C ASN A 12 -2.75 9.88 -29.90
N GLU A 13 -3.71 9.75 -28.98
CA GLU A 13 -3.43 9.63 -27.55
C GLU A 13 -2.68 8.34 -27.21
N ILE A 14 -3.05 7.21 -27.84
CA ILE A 14 -2.29 5.95 -27.73
C ILE A 14 -0.88 6.18 -28.24
N ASN A 15 -0.71 6.74 -29.44
CA ASN A 15 0.61 7.03 -30.00
C ASN A 15 1.46 7.95 -29.11
N ASP A 16 0.85 8.94 -28.46
CA ASP A 16 1.55 9.80 -27.51
C ASP A 16 1.97 9.03 -26.24
N LEU A 17 1.16 8.08 -25.76
CA LEU A 17 1.57 7.15 -24.71
C LEU A 17 2.77 6.29 -25.15
N LEU A 18 2.71 5.69 -26.35
CA LEU A 18 3.79 4.85 -26.85
C LEU A 18 5.09 5.65 -27.02
N LYS A 19 5.00 6.90 -27.51
CA LYS A 19 6.15 7.82 -27.62
C LYS A 19 6.74 8.17 -26.27
N TYR A 20 5.88 8.46 -25.29
CA TYR A 20 6.30 8.77 -23.91
C TYR A 20 7.04 7.58 -23.28
N LEU A 21 6.48 6.38 -23.32
CA LEU A 21 7.10 5.18 -22.76
C LEU A 21 8.40 4.81 -23.49
N SER A 22 8.43 4.97 -24.82
CA SER A 22 9.67 4.77 -25.60
C SER A 22 10.76 5.78 -25.23
N LYS A 23 10.39 7.02 -24.90
CA LYS A 23 11.34 8.02 -24.42
C LYS A 23 11.91 7.62 -23.05
N ASP A 24 11.07 7.26 -22.09
CA ASP A 24 11.52 6.83 -20.77
C ASP A 24 12.38 5.55 -20.82
N MET A 25 12.09 4.63 -21.74
CA MET A 25 12.92 3.45 -21.99
C MET A 25 14.31 3.84 -22.53
N ARG A 26 14.40 4.78 -23.48
CA ARG A 26 15.69 5.29 -23.99
C ARG A 26 16.49 6.03 -22.92
N GLU A 27 15.80 6.72 -22.01
CA GLU A 27 16.42 7.37 -20.84
C GLU A 27 16.79 6.37 -19.73
N GLY A 28 16.49 5.07 -19.91
CA GLY A 28 16.84 4.01 -18.97
C GLY A 28 15.99 3.98 -17.70
N LYS A 29 14.88 4.72 -17.65
CA LYS A 29 13.98 4.82 -16.48
C LYS A 29 13.11 3.58 -16.31
N ILE A 30 12.67 2.99 -17.42
CA ILE A 30 11.79 1.83 -17.45
C ILE A 30 12.27 0.81 -18.49
N TYR A 31 11.77 -0.42 -18.39
CA TYR A 31 11.67 -1.33 -19.52
C TYR A 31 10.24 -1.26 -20.06
N TYR A 32 10.07 -1.23 -21.37
CA TYR A 32 8.76 -1.08 -22.00
C TYR A 32 8.57 -2.07 -23.15
N LYS A 33 7.41 -2.75 -23.17
CA LYS A 33 6.99 -3.59 -24.29
C LYS A 33 5.55 -3.28 -24.71
N TYR A 34 5.35 -3.19 -26.02
CA TYR A 34 4.04 -3.05 -26.64
C TYR A 34 3.63 -4.39 -27.28
N ILE A 35 2.42 -4.84 -27.02
CA ILE A 35 1.86 -6.10 -27.54
C ILE A 35 0.50 -5.82 -28.17
N ASP A 36 0.41 -5.91 -29.49
CA ASP A 36 -0.86 -5.81 -30.22
C ASP A 36 -1.46 -7.18 -30.59
N SER A 37 -0.67 -8.25 -30.42
CA SER A 37 -1.04 -9.60 -30.80
C SER A 37 -0.19 -10.65 -30.09
N LEU A 38 -0.80 -11.80 -29.79
CA LEU A 38 -0.12 -12.95 -29.17
C LEU A 38 -0.23 -14.17 -30.11
N HIS A 39 0.77 -14.31 -30.97
CA HIS A 39 0.84 -15.43 -31.93
C HIS A 39 1.69 -16.59 -31.38
N ILE A 40 1.37 -17.80 -31.82
CA ILE A 40 2.20 -19.00 -31.61
C ILE A 40 2.79 -19.35 -32.96
N ASN A 41 4.05 -18.98 -33.15
CA ASN A 41 4.71 -19.04 -34.46
C ASN A 41 5.67 -20.23 -34.58
N SER A 42 5.97 -20.90 -33.48
CA SER A 42 6.89 -22.03 -33.43
C SER A 42 6.32 -23.19 -32.62
N ASP A 43 6.98 -24.35 -32.72
CA ASP A 43 6.57 -25.54 -31.98
C ASP A 43 6.64 -25.31 -30.46
N CYS A 44 5.58 -25.74 -29.77
CA CYS A 44 5.43 -25.61 -28.32
C CYS A 44 5.86 -26.88 -27.57
N MET A 45 6.38 -27.92 -28.24
CA MET A 45 6.74 -29.19 -27.60
C MET A 45 7.75 -29.06 -26.46
N SER A 46 8.74 -28.18 -26.58
CA SER A 46 9.71 -27.93 -25.50
C SER A 46 9.05 -27.32 -24.27
N ILE A 47 8.21 -26.31 -24.45
CA ILE A 47 7.44 -25.65 -23.37
C ILE A 47 6.43 -26.62 -22.75
N LYS A 48 5.79 -27.44 -23.57
CA LYS A 48 4.86 -28.48 -23.11
C LYS A 48 5.58 -29.50 -22.23
N THR A 49 6.76 -29.96 -22.64
CA THR A 49 7.58 -30.89 -21.86
C THR A 49 8.03 -30.26 -20.54
N ALA A 50 8.45 -28.99 -20.57
CA ALA A 50 8.81 -28.26 -19.36
C ALA A 50 7.64 -28.14 -18.37
N TYR A 51 6.43 -27.83 -18.87
CA TYR A 51 5.23 -27.79 -18.04
C TYR A 51 4.84 -29.17 -17.48
N GLU A 52 4.96 -30.24 -18.27
CA GLU A 52 4.71 -31.60 -17.78
C GLU A 52 5.70 -32.01 -16.68
N ASN A 53 6.97 -31.66 -16.84
CA ASN A 53 7.98 -31.87 -15.79
C ASN A 53 7.66 -31.06 -14.52
N PHE A 54 7.19 -29.82 -14.66
CA PHE A 54 6.74 -29.01 -13.54
C PHE A 54 5.60 -29.66 -12.76
N VAL A 55 4.58 -30.19 -13.45
CA VAL A 55 3.46 -30.88 -12.79
C VAL A 55 3.95 -32.09 -11.97
N ASN A 56 4.97 -32.81 -12.46
CA ASN A 56 5.47 -34.02 -11.79
C ASN A 56 6.45 -33.72 -10.65
N THR A 57 7.26 -32.67 -10.77
CA THR A 57 8.42 -32.44 -9.90
C THR A 57 8.33 -31.17 -9.06
N GLY A 58 7.42 -30.26 -9.40
CA GLY A 58 7.36 -28.90 -8.86
C GLY A 58 8.42 -27.95 -9.43
N HIS A 59 9.30 -28.44 -10.30
CA HIS A 59 10.40 -27.68 -10.89
C HIS A 59 10.16 -27.35 -12.34
N ILE A 60 10.43 -26.10 -12.72
CA ILE A 60 10.27 -25.64 -14.09
C ILE A 60 11.57 -25.08 -14.64
N ASP A 61 12.10 -25.74 -15.67
CA ASP A 61 13.29 -25.29 -16.37
C ASP A 61 12.90 -24.71 -17.74
N ILE A 62 12.74 -23.39 -17.77
CA ILE A 62 12.61 -22.63 -19.01
C ILE A 62 13.83 -21.71 -19.17
N LEU A 63 14.89 -22.30 -19.73
CA LEU A 63 16.27 -21.78 -19.94
C LEU A 63 16.44 -20.40 -20.63
N LYS A 64 15.37 -19.62 -20.85
CA LYS A 64 15.43 -18.35 -21.59
C LYS A 64 14.92 -17.13 -20.81
N THR A 65 14.34 -17.31 -19.63
CA THR A 65 13.77 -16.18 -18.88
C THR A 65 14.66 -15.84 -17.68
N ASN A 66 15.04 -14.57 -17.52
CA ASN A 66 15.76 -14.11 -16.33
C ASN A 66 14.77 -13.82 -15.17
N ILE A 67 14.02 -14.83 -14.79
CA ILE A 67 12.97 -14.80 -13.76
C ILE A 67 13.33 -15.88 -12.75
N SER A 68 13.23 -15.59 -11.45
CA SER A 68 13.51 -16.63 -10.46
C SER A 68 12.48 -17.76 -10.57
N GLU A 69 12.93 -19.02 -10.42
CA GLU A 69 12.04 -20.18 -10.46
C GLU A 69 10.92 -20.06 -9.40
N SER A 70 11.26 -19.55 -8.21
CA SER A 70 10.30 -19.35 -7.13
C SER A 70 9.15 -18.40 -7.50
N GLU A 71 9.44 -17.32 -8.23
CA GLU A 71 8.44 -16.37 -8.71
C GLU A 71 7.56 -16.98 -9.77
N LEU A 72 8.19 -17.66 -10.73
CA LEU A 72 7.50 -18.29 -11.83
C LEU A 72 6.52 -19.34 -11.31
N VAL A 73 6.97 -20.22 -10.41
CA VAL A 73 6.13 -21.23 -9.76
C VAL A 73 5.01 -20.60 -8.94
N GLY A 74 5.29 -19.51 -8.20
CA GLY A 74 4.29 -18.78 -7.44
C GLY A 74 3.18 -18.20 -8.33
N ALA A 75 3.56 -17.50 -9.41
CA ALA A 75 2.62 -16.94 -10.37
C ALA A 75 1.82 -18.03 -11.11
N MET A 76 2.45 -19.17 -11.43
CA MET A 76 1.77 -20.30 -12.06
C MET A 76 0.68 -20.91 -11.16
N LYS A 77 0.98 -21.11 -9.87
CA LYS A 77 0.00 -21.59 -8.89
C LYS A 77 -1.18 -20.63 -8.73
N GLU A 78 -0.90 -19.32 -8.74
CA GLU A 78 -1.97 -18.33 -8.62
C GLU A 78 -2.86 -18.27 -9.88
N ILE A 79 -2.29 -18.42 -11.08
CA ILE A 79 -3.09 -18.59 -12.30
C ILE A 79 -3.95 -19.85 -12.22
N GLU A 80 -3.43 -20.97 -11.71
CA GLU A 80 -4.20 -22.18 -11.51
C GLU A 80 -5.40 -21.95 -10.57
N ASN A 81 -5.21 -21.24 -9.46
CA ASN A 81 -6.29 -20.85 -8.56
C ASN A 81 -7.35 -19.99 -9.28
N LEU A 82 -6.90 -19.00 -10.07
CA LEU A 82 -7.79 -18.13 -10.82
C LEU A 82 -8.58 -18.89 -11.89
N LEU A 83 -7.96 -19.84 -12.58
CA LEU A 83 -8.63 -20.71 -13.54
C LEU A 83 -9.73 -21.52 -12.85
N HIS A 84 -9.46 -22.13 -11.69
CA HIS A 84 -10.47 -22.88 -10.93
C HIS A 84 -11.62 -21.99 -10.47
N LYS A 85 -11.33 -20.74 -10.09
CA LYS A 85 -12.32 -19.79 -9.57
C LYS A 85 -13.23 -19.23 -10.67
N TYR A 86 -12.68 -18.84 -11.82
CA TYR A 86 -13.41 -18.08 -12.83
C TYR A 86 -13.75 -18.87 -14.10
N LYS A 87 -13.07 -19.98 -14.40
CA LYS A 87 -13.32 -20.77 -15.61
C LYS A 87 -14.35 -21.88 -15.37
N LYS A 88 -15.60 -21.63 -15.78
CA LYS A 88 -16.76 -22.53 -15.56
C LYS A 88 -16.59 -23.99 -16.05
N ASN A 89 -15.79 -24.21 -17.09
CA ASN A 89 -15.59 -25.53 -17.71
C ASN A 89 -14.10 -25.90 -17.76
N LEU A 90 -13.41 -25.78 -16.63
CA LEU A 90 -11.99 -26.15 -16.54
C LEU A 90 -11.85 -27.68 -16.59
N THR A 91 -11.00 -28.16 -17.50
CA THR A 91 -10.52 -29.55 -17.54
C THR A 91 -9.00 -29.54 -17.53
N ASP A 92 -8.36 -30.64 -17.14
CA ASP A 92 -6.89 -30.76 -17.11
C ASP A 92 -6.26 -30.39 -18.47
N THR A 93 -6.90 -30.82 -19.57
CA THR A 93 -6.47 -30.48 -20.93
C THR A 93 -6.57 -28.98 -21.20
N ILE A 94 -7.64 -28.32 -20.76
CA ILE A 94 -7.82 -26.88 -20.92
C ILE A 94 -6.81 -26.10 -20.08
N GLN A 95 -6.64 -26.47 -18.80
CA GLN A 95 -5.66 -25.87 -17.91
C GLN A 95 -4.26 -25.97 -18.52
N LYS A 96 -3.85 -27.18 -18.91
CA LYS A 96 -2.56 -27.43 -19.56
C LYS A 96 -2.35 -26.59 -20.80
N ASN A 97 -3.35 -26.51 -21.68
CA ASN A 97 -3.26 -25.70 -22.89
C ASN A 97 -3.11 -24.20 -22.59
N ILE A 98 -3.78 -23.69 -21.55
CA ILE A 98 -3.60 -22.29 -21.13
C ILE A 98 -2.20 -22.09 -20.58
N MET A 99 -1.76 -22.90 -19.62
CA MET A 99 -0.46 -22.77 -18.97
C MET A 99 0.71 -22.85 -19.96
N VAL A 100 0.65 -23.78 -20.92
CA VAL A 100 1.66 -23.88 -21.99
C VAL A 100 1.69 -22.62 -22.85
N LYS A 101 0.53 -22.03 -23.18
CA LYS A 101 0.48 -20.76 -23.92
C LYS A 101 1.09 -19.60 -23.13
N LEU A 102 0.80 -19.51 -21.83
CA LEU A 102 1.34 -18.46 -20.97
C LEU A 102 2.88 -18.50 -20.94
N LEU A 103 3.44 -19.70 -20.74
CA LEU A 103 4.88 -19.91 -20.74
C LEU A 103 5.52 -19.66 -22.11
N TYR A 104 4.85 -20.09 -23.18
CA TYR A 104 5.31 -19.83 -24.55
C TYR A 104 5.40 -18.32 -24.81
N TRP A 105 4.33 -17.57 -24.53
CA TRP A 105 4.31 -16.12 -24.74
C TRP A 105 5.31 -15.39 -23.84
N LEU A 106 5.54 -15.88 -22.62
CA LEU A 106 6.56 -15.34 -21.73
C LEU A 106 7.96 -15.49 -22.34
N CYS A 107 8.32 -16.69 -22.81
CA CYS A 107 9.63 -16.94 -23.44
C CYS A 107 9.85 -16.12 -24.71
N GLU A 108 8.83 -16.04 -25.57
CA GLU A 108 8.93 -15.34 -26.86
C GLU A 108 8.98 -13.82 -26.69
N ASN A 109 8.23 -13.28 -25.73
CA ASN A 109 8.09 -11.84 -25.57
C ASN A 109 8.93 -11.27 -24.42
N PHE A 110 9.49 -12.05 -23.52
CA PHE A 110 10.15 -11.51 -22.33
C PHE A 110 11.49 -12.19 -22.01
N SER A 111 12.09 -12.93 -22.95
CA SER A 111 13.41 -13.55 -22.77
C SER A 111 14.56 -12.54 -22.62
N ASP A 112 14.39 -11.33 -23.14
CA ASP A 112 15.36 -10.24 -23.06
C ASP A 112 15.30 -9.44 -21.74
N ILE A 113 14.38 -9.77 -20.85
CA ILE A 113 14.09 -8.99 -19.64
C ILE A 113 14.61 -9.71 -18.41
N LYS A 114 15.36 -8.97 -17.57
CA LYS A 114 15.65 -9.34 -16.18
C LYS A 114 14.55 -8.76 -15.29
N ILE A 115 13.63 -9.61 -14.83
CA ILE A 115 12.59 -9.20 -13.88
C ILE A 115 13.25 -8.82 -12.54
N ASP A 116 14.37 -9.45 -12.21
CA ASP A 116 15.22 -9.11 -11.06
C ASP A 116 16.13 -7.87 -11.28
N GLY A 117 15.88 -7.04 -12.31
CA GLY A 117 16.62 -5.78 -12.56
C GLY A 117 15.95 -4.52 -11.97
N ASP A 118 16.72 -3.49 -11.62
CA ASP A 118 16.28 -2.27 -10.88
C ASP A 118 15.32 -1.34 -11.66
N ARG A 119 14.64 -1.86 -12.68
CA ARG A 119 13.80 -1.07 -13.60
C ARG A 119 12.39 -1.58 -13.62
N ASN A 120 11.45 -0.66 -13.51
CA ASN A 120 10.02 -0.94 -13.67
C ASN A 120 9.74 -1.46 -15.09
N ILE A 121 9.04 -2.60 -15.20
CA ILE A 121 8.62 -3.20 -16.46
C ILE A 121 7.19 -2.78 -16.77
N LYS A 122 7.02 -1.99 -17.83
CA LYS A 122 5.72 -1.53 -18.35
C LYS A 122 5.33 -2.37 -19.56
N VAL A 123 4.13 -2.93 -19.55
CA VAL A 123 3.55 -3.66 -20.69
C VAL A 123 2.29 -2.95 -21.11
N VAL A 124 2.22 -2.52 -22.36
CA VAL A 124 0.99 -1.97 -22.96
C VAL A 124 0.49 -2.97 -23.98
N ALA A 125 -0.78 -3.37 -23.88
CA ALA A 125 -1.41 -4.21 -24.88
C ALA A 125 -2.70 -3.62 -25.40
N LYS A 126 -3.03 -3.90 -26.66
CA LYS A 126 -4.16 -3.29 -27.37
C LYS A 126 -5.07 -4.37 -27.95
N ASN A 127 -6.39 -4.23 -27.76
CA ASN A 127 -7.44 -5.08 -28.35
C ASN A 127 -7.29 -6.59 -28.09
N ILE A 128 -6.94 -6.96 -26.88
CA ILE A 128 -6.81 -8.36 -26.47
C ILE A 128 -8.21 -8.92 -26.19
N ASP A 129 -8.73 -9.79 -27.06
CA ASP A 129 -10.12 -10.24 -27.00
C ASP A 129 -10.29 -11.71 -26.56
N LYS A 130 -9.21 -12.50 -26.58
CA LYS A 130 -9.27 -13.92 -26.19
C LYS A 130 -9.06 -14.08 -24.69
N GLU A 131 -9.91 -14.89 -24.06
CA GLU A 131 -9.81 -15.22 -22.63
C GLU A 131 -8.42 -15.71 -22.22
N SER A 132 -7.80 -16.60 -23.01
CA SER A 132 -6.45 -17.11 -22.70
C SER A 132 -5.37 -16.02 -22.74
N GLU A 133 -5.54 -15.01 -23.59
CA GLU A 133 -4.62 -13.88 -23.69
C GLU A 133 -4.76 -12.96 -22.47
N ILE A 134 -5.97 -12.80 -21.93
CA ILE A 134 -6.20 -12.02 -20.69
C ILE A 134 -5.48 -12.68 -19.50
N TYR A 135 -5.56 -14.01 -19.36
CA TYR A 135 -4.80 -14.73 -18.33
C TYR A 135 -3.28 -14.50 -18.46
N PHE A 136 -2.76 -14.30 -19.67
CA PHE A 136 -1.35 -13.96 -19.84
C PHE A 136 -0.99 -12.61 -19.24
N PHE A 137 -1.83 -11.59 -19.43
CA PHE A 137 -1.59 -10.28 -18.86
C PHE A 137 -1.74 -10.24 -17.34
N VAL A 138 -2.63 -11.06 -16.78
CA VAL A 138 -2.70 -11.31 -15.33
C VAL A 138 -1.41 -11.98 -14.85
N PHE A 139 -0.93 -12.98 -15.57
CA PHE A 139 0.29 -13.70 -15.27
C PHE A 139 1.52 -12.78 -15.27
N LEU A 140 1.65 -11.88 -16.25
CA LEU A 140 2.70 -10.86 -16.26
C LEU A 140 2.61 -9.93 -15.04
N ASN A 141 1.40 -9.59 -14.59
CA ASN A 141 1.21 -8.76 -13.40
C ASN A 141 1.63 -9.48 -12.11
N LEU A 142 1.31 -10.78 -11.99
CA LEU A 142 1.79 -11.65 -10.89
C LEU A 142 3.31 -11.75 -10.85
N LEU A 143 3.96 -11.69 -12.00
CA LEU A 143 5.42 -11.63 -12.13
C LEU A 143 5.99 -10.23 -11.82
N GLY A 144 5.16 -9.28 -11.34
CA GLY A 144 5.59 -7.95 -10.92
C GLY A 144 5.65 -6.90 -12.03
N MET A 145 5.12 -7.20 -13.21
CA MET A 145 5.05 -6.23 -14.32
C MET A 145 3.80 -5.35 -14.23
N ASP A 146 3.93 -4.09 -14.65
CA ASP A 146 2.81 -3.16 -14.70
C ASP A 146 2.16 -3.22 -16.08
N VAL A 147 0.95 -3.77 -16.12
CA VAL A 147 0.22 -4.03 -17.37
C VAL A 147 -0.89 -3.01 -17.58
N CYS A 148 -0.93 -2.42 -18.78
CA CYS A 148 -1.98 -1.53 -19.25
C CYS A 148 -2.67 -2.15 -20.47
N LEU A 149 -3.93 -2.57 -20.29
CA LEU A 149 -4.76 -3.11 -21.37
C LEU A 149 -5.64 -2.00 -21.96
N LEU A 150 -5.40 -1.66 -23.22
CA LEU A 150 -6.17 -0.71 -24.00
C LEU A 150 -7.23 -1.47 -24.81
N GLN A 151 -8.46 -1.47 -24.31
CA GLN A 151 -9.60 -2.15 -24.92
C GLN A 151 -10.62 -1.14 -25.40
N TYR A 152 -10.90 -1.13 -26.70
CA TYR A 152 -11.94 -0.27 -27.28
C TYR A 152 -12.82 -1.00 -28.30
N SER A 153 -12.44 -2.21 -28.73
CA SER A 153 -13.24 -3.04 -29.62
C SER A 153 -14.35 -3.80 -28.87
N LYS A 154 -14.09 -4.22 -27.62
CA LYS A 154 -15.05 -4.99 -26.80
C LYS A 154 -14.77 -4.83 -25.31
N ASP A 155 -15.83 -4.62 -24.53
CA ASP A 155 -15.76 -4.71 -23.07
C ASP A 155 -15.54 -6.17 -22.66
N THR A 156 -14.59 -6.41 -21.78
CA THR A 156 -14.33 -7.75 -21.25
C THR A 156 -14.64 -7.80 -19.76
N ASP A 157 -15.60 -8.63 -19.39
CA ASP A 157 -16.01 -8.82 -18.00
C ASP A 157 -15.12 -9.79 -17.21
N ILE A 158 -14.09 -10.34 -17.85
CA ILE A 158 -13.23 -11.37 -17.28
C ILE A 158 -12.23 -10.69 -16.33
N LEU A 159 -12.23 -11.13 -15.05
CA LEU A 159 -11.29 -10.72 -14.00
C LEU A 159 -11.33 -9.21 -13.65
N LYS A 160 -12.54 -8.61 -13.56
CA LYS A 160 -12.74 -7.24 -13.07
C LYS A 160 -12.15 -6.98 -11.68
N ASP A 161 -12.07 -8.01 -10.85
CA ASP A 161 -11.46 -7.92 -9.51
C ASP A 161 -9.93 -7.75 -9.58
N TYR A 162 -9.33 -8.16 -10.70
CA TYR A 162 -7.88 -8.19 -10.89
C TYR A 162 -7.35 -6.96 -11.63
N PHE A 163 -8.12 -6.44 -12.58
CA PHE A 163 -7.77 -5.21 -13.31
C PHE A 163 -8.54 -4.00 -12.79
N TYR A 164 -7.83 -2.87 -12.65
CA TYR A 164 -8.51 -1.58 -12.57
C TYR A 164 -9.10 -1.24 -13.95
N THR A 165 -10.38 -1.56 -14.14
CA THR A 165 -11.09 -1.22 -15.38
C THR A 165 -11.70 0.17 -15.26
N LYS A 166 -11.34 1.05 -16.19
CA LYS A 166 -11.98 2.37 -16.33
C LYS A 166 -12.52 2.53 -17.74
N ARG A 167 -13.84 2.59 -17.85
CA ARG A 167 -14.52 2.83 -19.13
C ARG A 167 -14.39 4.31 -19.51
N ILE A 168 -13.78 4.57 -20.65
CA ILE A 168 -13.54 5.94 -21.12
C ILE A 168 -14.75 6.37 -21.95
N GLY A 169 -15.75 6.98 -21.29
CA GLY A 169 -17.01 7.39 -21.93
C GLY A 169 -18.13 7.69 -20.92
N ASP A 170 -18.10 7.03 -19.76
CA ASP A 170 -19.07 7.25 -18.67
C ASP A 170 -18.94 8.65 -18.02
N TYR A 171 -17.98 9.49 -18.45
CA TYR A 171 -17.89 10.90 -18.06
C TYR A 171 -18.92 11.80 -18.77
N ILE A 172 -19.66 11.29 -19.76
CA ILE A 172 -20.56 12.10 -20.61
C ILE A 172 -22.04 11.70 -20.48
N GLU A 173 -22.37 10.50 -19.98
CA GLU A 173 -23.79 10.09 -19.92
C GLU A 173 -24.61 10.81 -18.85
N ASP A 174 -23.97 11.31 -17.79
CA ASP A 174 -24.58 12.29 -16.91
C ASP A 174 -23.87 13.62 -17.07
N LYS A 175 -24.61 14.65 -17.48
CA LYS A 175 -24.23 16.04 -17.15
C LYS A 175 -23.84 16.03 -15.67
N LEU A 176 -22.66 16.53 -15.34
CA LEU A 176 -22.27 16.81 -13.96
C LEU A 176 -23.28 17.80 -13.36
N VAL A 177 -24.42 17.30 -12.88
CA VAL A 177 -25.32 18.03 -12.01
C VAL A 177 -24.69 17.91 -10.64
N LEU A 178 -23.86 18.89 -10.30
CA LEU A 178 -23.47 19.12 -8.93
C LEU A 178 -24.75 19.36 -8.13
N LYS A 179 -25.27 18.32 -7.50
CA LYS A 179 -26.29 18.51 -6.48
C LYS A 179 -25.62 19.33 -5.37
N PRO A 180 -26.22 20.45 -4.93
CA PRO A 180 -25.77 21.15 -3.75
C PRO A 180 -25.61 20.13 -2.62
N TYR A 181 -24.52 20.23 -1.86
CA TYR A 181 -24.31 19.39 -0.69
C TYR A 181 -25.51 19.56 0.26
N GLU A 182 -26.31 18.51 0.41
CA GLU A 182 -27.38 18.46 1.40
C GLU A 182 -26.75 18.16 2.75
N ILE A 183 -26.89 19.12 3.67
CA ILE A 183 -26.48 18.98 5.06
C ILE A 183 -27.27 17.81 5.66
N PRO A 184 -26.61 16.76 6.20
CA PRO A 184 -27.30 15.64 6.85
C PRO A 184 -28.24 16.15 7.94
N GLU A 185 -29.46 15.62 8.03
CA GLU A 185 -30.49 16.05 9.00
C GLU A 185 -30.02 15.98 10.46
N SER A 186 -28.97 15.21 10.76
CA SER A 186 -28.30 15.17 12.07
C SER A 186 -27.55 16.45 12.45
N THR A 187 -27.39 17.39 11.50
CA THR A 187 -26.69 18.67 11.69
C THR A 187 -27.64 19.86 11.88
N LYS A 188 -28.95 19.66 11.83
CA LYS A 188 -29.93 20.66 12.28
C LYS A 188 -29.96 20.63 13.80
N SER A 189 -29.09 21.43 14.42
CA SER A 189 -29.13 21.70 15.85
C SER A 189 -30.53 22.15 16.26
N LYS A 190 -31.22 21.35 17.07
CA LYS A 190 -32.35 21.85 17.87
C LYS A 190 -31.81 22.88 18.84
N ASP A 191 -32.46 24.03 18.87
CA ASP A 191 -32.24 25.15 19.77
C ASP A 191 -31.90 24.69 21.21
N ILE A 192 -30.70 25.02 21.67
CA ILE A 192 -30.42 25.14 23.10
C ILE A 192 -29.72 26.49 23.30
N LYS A 193 -30.54 27.52 23.56
CA LYS A 193 -30.11 28.69 24.32
C LYS A 193 -29.70 28.19 25.72
N LYS A 194 -28.44 28.38 26.11
CA LYS A 194 -28.06 28.51 27.53
C LYS A 194 -26.81 29.39 27.64
N GLU A 195 -26.94 30.37 28.53
CA GLU A 195 -26.09 31.54 28.72
C GLU A 195 -24.64 31.18 29.07
N ILE A 196 -23.71 31.93 28.50
CA ILE A 196 -22.29 31.92 28.88
C ILE A 196 -22.12 33.00 29.95
N GLN A 197 -21.82 32.62 31.19
CA GLN A 197 -21.24 33.54 32.17
C GLN A 197 -19.73 33.62 31.95
N VAL A 198 -19.28 34.79 31.49
CA VAL A 198 -17.86 35.14 31.42
C VAL A 198 -17.44 35.67 32.79
N VAL A 199 -16.52 34.99 33.46
CA VAL A 199 -15.77 35.58 34.58
C VAL A 199 -14.38 35.91 34.06
N GLN A 200 -14.09 37.20 33.92
CA GLN A 200 -12.74 37.70 33.68
C GLN A 200 -11.97 37.67 35.01
N ASN A 201 -10.76 37.10 35.01
CA ASN A 201 -9.73 37.44 35.98
C ASN A 201 -8.42 37.70 35.24
N GLU A 202 -7.76 38.77 35.67
CA GLU A 202 -6.56 39.37 35.11
C GLU A 202 -5.34 38.48 35.34
N GLU A 203 -4.99 37.66 34.35
CA GLU A 203 -3.62 37.27 34.00
C GLU A 203 -3.73 36.32 32.79
N GLY A 204 -3.24 36.76 31.63
CA GLY A 204 -3.49 36.15 30.31
C GLY A 204 -2.93 34.74 30.11
N ARG A 205 -3.55 33.72 30.73
CA ARG A 205 -3.35 32.29 30.42
C ARG A 205 -4.70 31.57 30.36
N VAL A 206 -5.09 31.15 29.15
CA VAL A 206 -6.21 30.22 28.96
C VAL A 206 -5.75 28.81 29.39
N ARG A 207 -6.19 28.35 30.56
CA ARG A 207 -6.13 26.93 30.95
C ARG A 207 -7.44 26.26 30.51
N ILE A 208 -7.37 25.30 29.59
CA ILE A 208 -8.48 24.36 29.38
C ILE A 208 -8.28 23.19 30.34
N SER A 209 -9.02 23.20 31.45
CA SER A 209 -9.16 22.03 32.32
C SER A 209 -10.29 21.15 31.80
N LEU A 210 -9.99 19.99 31.22
CA LEU A 210 -10.97 18.93 30.99
C LEU A 210 -11.18 18.18 32.31
N ALA A 211 -12.01 18.75 33.18
CA ALA A 211 -12.54 18.02 34.32
C ALA A 211 -13.58 16.99 33.80
N SER A 212 -13.23 15.71 33.94
CA SER A 212 -14.12 14.58 33.68
C SER A 212 -15.36 14.66 34.57
N ILE A 213 -16.54 14.81 33.96
CA ILE A 213 -17.83 14.68 34.65
C ILE A 213 -18.08 13.18 34.88
N ARG A 214 -17.80 12.72 36.10
CA ARG A 214 -18.35 11.47 36.65
C ARG A 214 -19.85 11.64 36.86
N ARG A 215 -20.63 10.66 36.42
CA ARG A 215 -22.06 10.50 36.76
C ARG A 215 -22.20 10.06 38.23
N LYS A 216 -23.03 10.79 38.97
CA LYS A 216 -23.77 10.39 40.20
C LYS A 216 -25.25 10.27 39.77
N ASP A 217 -26.12 9.37 40.21
CA ASP A 217 -26.10 8.25 41.15
C ASP A 217 -27.27 7.32 40.75
N ARG A 218 -27.09 6.00 40.94
CA ARG A 218 -28.12 5.08 41.47
C ARG A 218 -27.44 3.78 41.92
N ASP A 219 -27.03 3.74 43.19
CA ASP A 219 -27.48 2.81 44.24
C ASP A 219 -28.03 1.44 43.78
N ASN A 220 -27.77 0.28 44.39
CA ASN A 220 -27.13 -0.08 45.65
C ASN A 220 -26.89 -1.61 45.65
N LYS A 221 -25.70 -2.08 46.04
CA LYS A 221 -25.54 -3.31 46.84
C LYS A 221 -24.11 -3.36 47.40
N GLU A 222 -23.99 -2.91 48.65
CA GLU A 222 -22.84 -3.15 49.51
C GLU A 222 -22.50 -4.64 49.62
N ILE A 223 -21.23 -5.01 49.52
CA ILE A 223 -20.55 -5.92 50.48
C ILE A 223 -19.10 -5.43 50.68
N LYS A 224 -18.69 -5.45 51.95
CA LYS A 224 -17.53 -4.89 52.63
C LYS A 224 -16.18 -5.62 52.39
N THR A 225 -15.11 -4.81 52.40
CA THR A 225 -13.78 -4.93 53.10
C THR A 225 -13.01 -6.27 52.93
N GLU A 226 -11.72 -6.30 52.57
CA GLU A 226 -10.56 -5.87 53.37
C GLU A 226 -9.30 -5.58 52.53
N ALA A 227 -8.52 -4.61 53.01
CA ALA A 227 -7.18 -4.30 52.56
C ALA A 227 -6.14 -5.10 53.37
N SER A 228 -5.05 -5.49 52.73
CA SER A 228 -3.78 -5.76 53.42
C SER A 228 -2.64 -5.12 52.63
N ALA A 229 -2.09 -4.06 53.20
CA ALA A 229 -0.82 -3.47 52.81
C ALA A 229 0.33 -4.31 53.41
N ALA A 230 1.43 -4.44 52.68
CA ALA A 230 2.72 -4.77 53.27
C ALA A 230 3.86 -4.06 52.52
N ASN A 231 4.50 -3.15 53.24
CA ASN A 231 5.78 -2.51 52.96
C ASN A 231 6.92 -3.53 52.77
N SER A 232 7.91 -3.18 51.94
CA SER A 232 9.34 -3.35 52.26
C SER A 232 10.16 -2.47 51.32
N HIS A 233 10.72 -1.38 51.84
CA HIS A 233 12.08 -1.25 52.39
C HIS A 233 13.18 -1.11 51.34
N ILE A 234 13.57 0.16 51.17
CA ILE A 234 14.81 0.66 50.59
C ILE A 234 15.98 0.16 51.43
N SER A 235 17.02 -0.35 50.77
CA SER A 235 18.39 -0.31 51.29
C SER A 235 19.30 0.28 50.22
N ASN A 236 20.01 1.33 50.64
CA ASN A 236 20.96 2.11 49.86
C ASN A 236 22.34 1.79 50.44
N THR A 237 23.28 1.35 49.62
CA THR A 237 24.71 1.31 49.96
C THR A 237 25.48 1.87 48.78
N GLY A 238 26.06 3.06 48.99
CA GLY A 238 26.89 3.75 48.03
C GLY A 238 28.31 3.20 47.94
N GLY A 239 28.96 3.51 46.81
CA GLY A 239 30.37 3.26 46.56
C GLY A 239 30.87 4.18 45.44
N ALA A 240 31.76 5.09 45.81
CA ALA A 240 32.32 6.23 45.09
C ALA A 240 32.79 6.06 43.62
N ALA A 241 32.39 7.05 42.82
CA ALA A 241 33.17 7.90 41.90
C ALA A 241 34.32 7.32 41.04
N LYS A 242 34.20 7.56 39.72
CA LYS A 242 35.26 8.15 38.88
C LYS A 242 34.67 8.86 37.66
N THR A 243 34.98 10.15 37.54
CA THR A 243 34.64 11.06 36.45
C THR A 243 35.59 10.82 35.27
N ALA A 244 35.06 10.79 34.04
CA ALA A 244 35.81 11.16 32.85
C ALA A 244 34.85 11.66 31.76
N VAL A 245 35.01 12.93 31.41
CA VAL A 245 34.38 13.60 30.27
C VAL A 245 35.25 13.33 29.03
N SER A 246 34.69 12.84 27.93
CA SER A 246 35.22 13.15 26.60
C SER A 246 34.19 12.97 25.48
N SER A 247 34.00 14.08 24.75
CA SER A 247 33.77 14.22 23.31
C SER A 247 32.57 13.53 22.66
N ALA A 248 31.71 14.41 22.12
CA ALA A 248 30.76 14.15 21.07
C ALA A 248 31.39 13.40 19.88
N ASP A 249 30.69 12.36 19.42
CA ASP A 249 30.79 11.88 18.05
C ASP A 249 29.37 11.63 17.53
N THR A 250 29.04 12.38 16.48
CA THR A 250 27.82 12.26 15.68
C THR A 250 27.81 10.92 14.96
N ASN A 251 26.98 9.98 15.43
CA ASN A 251 26.64 8.78 14.67
C ASN A 251 25.15 8.78 14.32
N MET A 252 24.85 9.23 13.10
CA MET A 252 23.62 8.88 12.37
C MET A 252 23.54 7.34 12.26
N PRO A 253 22.46 6.68 12.69
CA PRO A 253 22.33 5.25 12.49
C PRO A 253 21.93 4.94 11.05
N ARG A 254 22.82 4.24 10.35
CA ARG A 254 22.53 3.54 9.08
C ARG A 254 21.42 2.51 9.34
N SER A 255 20.23 2.69 8.74
CA SER A 255 19.16 1.70 8.82
C SER A 255 19.47 0.49 7.95
N GLY A 256 19.99 -0.54 8.60
CA GLY A 256 20.28 -1.85 8.04
C GLY A 256 20.26 -2.93 9.12
N ILE A 257 19.49 -2.74 10.20
CA ILE A 257 19.49 -3.65 11.34
C ILE A 257 18.66 -4.89 10.99
N LYS A 258 19.32 -6.03 10.70
CA LYS A 258 18.69 -7.35 10.93
C LYS A 258 18.64 -7.50 12.44
N THR A 259 17.45 -7.31 12.99
CA THR A 259 17.18 -7.36 14.40
C THR A 259 16.77 -8.78 14.76
N ASP A 260 17.70 -9.57 15.28
CA ASP A 260 17.39 -10.89 15.86
C ASP A 260 16.69 -10.77 17.24
N ARG A 261 16.24 -9.55 17.59
CA ARG A 261 15.55 -9.23 18.84
C ARG A 261 14.44 -8.21 18.60
N GLU A 262 13.47 -8.19 19.51
CA GLU A 262 12.49 -7.10 19.57
C GLU A 262 13.17 -5.77 19.92
N LEU A 263 12.68 -4.71 19.30
CA LEU A 263 13.03 -3.32 19.51
C LEU A 263 12.12 -2.71 20.58
N SER A 264 12.68 -1.78 21.36
CA SER A 264 11.86 -0.93 22.23
C SER A 264 11.02 0.06 21.42
N TYR A 265 9.95 0.60 22.01
CA TYR A 265 9.15 1.66 21.38
C TYR A 265 9.97 2.88 20.98
N ILE A 266 11.02 3.21 21.76
CA ILE A 266 11.93 4.32 21.47
C ILE A 266 12.78 4.02 20.22
N GLU A 267 13.20 2.77 20.04
CA GLU A 267 13.94 2.34 18.84
C GLU A 267 13.03 2.31 17.62
N LEU A 268 11.80 1.81 17.77
CA LEU A 268 10.79 1.82 16.69
C LEU A 268 10.41 3.24 16.27
N ALA A 269 10.30 4.17 17.23
CA ALA A 269 10.01 5.57 16.93
C ALA A 269 11.05 6.21 16.00
N LYS A 270 12.32 5.80 16.06
CA LYS A 270 13.37 6.30 15.14
C LYS A 270 13.15 5.90 13.69
N LEU A 271 12.29 4.92 13.42
CA LEU A 271 11.91 4.52 12.06
C LEU A 271 10.93 5.51 11.41
N SER A 272 10.44 6.50 12.18
CA SER A 272 9.62 7.61 11.67
C SER A 272 10.24 8.35 10.50
N THR A 273 11.58 8.46 10.44
CA THR A 273 12.29 9.14 9.35
C THR A 273 12.08 8.48 7.99
N SER A 274 11.64 7.22 7.96
CA SER A 274 11.30 6.47 6.75
C SER A 274 9.81 6.57 6.38
N ILE A 275 9.07 7.46 7.05
CA ILE A 275 7.65 7.72 6.87
C ILE A 275 7.50 9.19 6.50
N VAL A 276 6.63 9.45 5.53
CA VAL A 276 6.47 10.75 4.92
C VAL A 276 5.06 11.26 5.08
N MET A 277 4.90 12.57 5.13
CA MET A 277 3.60 13.22 4.97
C MET A 277 3.38 13.52 3.48
N ILE A 278 2.17 13.25 3.00
CA ILE A 278 1.73 13.52 1.63
C ILE A 278 0.60 14.55 1.70
N ALA A 279 0.81 15.73 1.11
CA ALA A 279 -0.24 16.71 0.89
C ALA A 279 -0.67 16.68 -0.59
N VAL A 280 -1.97 16.67 -0.82
CA VAL A 280 -2.57 16.42 -2.14
C VAL A 280 -3.21 17.70 -2.65
N TYR A 281 -2.93 18.08 -3.88
CA TYR A 281 -3.37 19.34 -4.46
C TYR A 281 -4.12 19.14 -5.77
N ASP A 282 -5.11 20.00 -6.04
CA ASP A 282 -5.77 20.07 -7.35
C ASP A 282 -4.97 20.92 -8.36
N ASN A 283 -5.50 21.06 -9.57
CA ASN A 283 -4.89 21.86 -10.64
C ASN A 283 -4.95 23.38 -10.40
N ARG A 284 -5.64 23.83 -9.35
CA ARG A 284 -5.71 25.23 -8.90
C ARG A 284 -4.86 25.48 -7.66
N GLN A 285 -3.98 24.53 -7.30
CA GLN A 285 -3.12 24.58 -6.12
C GLN A 285 -3.89 24.63 -4.79
N LYS A 286 -5.16 24.21 -4.78
CA LYS A 286 -5.93 24.04 -3.55
C LYS A 286 -5.60 22.68 -2.94
N MET A 287 -5.26 22.66 -1.65
CA MET A 287 -5.05 21.42 -0.90
C MET A 287 -6.38 20.68 -0.74
N LEU A 288 -6.41 19.43 -1.20
CA LEU A 288 -7.57 18.53 -1.14
C LEU A 288 -7.57 17.71 0.15
N GLY A 289 -6.40 17.32 0.64
CA GLY A 289 -6.26 16.48 1.81
C GLY A 289 -4.80 16.17 2.14
N THR A 290 -4.61 15.40 3.21
CA THR A 290 -3.30 14.92 3.65
C THR A 290 -3.38 13.44 4.02
N GLY A 291 -2.26 12.75 3.89
CA GLY A 291 -2.06 11.38 4.30
C GLY A 291 -0.60 11.11 4.62
N SER A 292 -0.29 9.84 4.82
CA SER A 292 1.05 9.33 5.09
C SER A 292 1.53 8.43 3.97
N GLY A 293 2.81 8.16 3.92
CA GLY A 293 3.39 7.12 3.06
C GLY A 293 4.64 6.55 3.70
N ILE A 294 5.06 5.37 3.26
CA ILE A 294 6.29 4.73 3.71
C ILE A 294 7.28 4.64 2.55
N MET A 295 8.57 4.81 2.85
CA MET A 295 9.64 4.60 1.87
C MET A 295 9.81 3.08 1.65
N ILE A 296 9.69 2.61 0.41
CA ILE A 296 9.78 1.16 0.08
C ILE A 296 10.99 0.80 -0.80
N GLY A 297 11.65 1.77 -1.42
CA GLY A 297 12.87 1.54 -2.19
C GLY A 297 13.77 2.77 -2.20
N LYS A 298 15.05 2.59 -2.55
CA LYS A 298 16.03 3.69 -2.53
C LYS A 298 15.80 4.74 -3.61
N ASP A 299 15.19 4.37 -4.74
CA ASP A 299 15.05 5.25 -5.92
C ASP A 299 13.89 6.26 -5.85
N GLY A 300 13.44 6.58 -4.64
CA GLY A 300 12.41 7.59 -4.43
C GLY A 300 10.98 7.06 -4.30
N PHE A 301 10.79 5.74 -4.23
CA PHE A 301 9.46 5.12 -4.20
C PHE A 301 8.83 5.18 -2.81
N ILE A 302 7.61 5.73 -2.76
CA ILE A 302 6.79 5.88 -1.56
C ILE A 302 5.49 5.10 -1.77
N LEU A 303 5.21 4.16 -0.88
CA LEU A 303 3.94 3.43 -0.81
C LEU A 303 2.96 4.19 0.08
N THR A 304 1.71 4.31 -0.35
CA THR A 304 0.62 4.94 0.39
C THR A 304 -0.70 4.27 0.01
N ASN A 305 -1.83 4.75 0.55
CA ASN A 305 -3.13 4.30 0.10
C ASN A 305 -3.57 4.99 -1.21
N ASN A 306 -4.33 4.27 -2.03
CA ASN A 306 -4.89 4.84 -3.25
C ASN A 306 -5.87 5.99 -2.93
N HIS A 307 -6.71 5.86 -1.90
CA HIS A 307 -7.64 6.92 -1.52
C HIS A 307 -6.95 8.23 -1.08
N VAL A 308 -5.70 8.14 -0.58
CA VAL A 308 -4.93 9.34 -0.21
C VAL A 308 -4.63 10.15 -1.46
N ILE A 309 -4.09 9.53 -2.50
CA ILE A 309 -3.66 10.26 -3.72
C ILE A 309 -4.78 10.48 -4.74
N ARG A 310 -5.92 9.80 -4.59
CA ARG A 310 -7.01 9.80 -5.57
C ARG A 310 -7.56 11.21 -5.81
N GLY A 311 -7.60 11.62 -7.08
CA GLY A 311 -8.09 12.94 -7.49
C GLY A 311 -7.07 14.07 -7.35
N GLY A 312 -5.87 13.78 -6.82
CA GLY A 312 -4.75 14.72 -6.81
C GLY A 312 -4.23 15.01 -8.22
N TYR A 313 -3.91 16.28 -8.47
CA TYR A 313 -3.19 16.74 -9.65
C TYR A 313 -1.67 16.68 -9.44
N TYR A 314 -1.21 17.06 -8.24
CA TYR A 314 0.16 16.86 -7.78
C TYR A 314 0.19 16.66 -6.26
N PHE A 315 1.36 16.24 -5.77
CA PHE A 315 1.61 15.91 -4.38
C PHE A 315 2.83 16.68 -3.86
N GLU A 316 2.74 17.13 -2.60
CA GLU A 316 3.89 17.59 -1.83
C GLU A 316 4.22 16.53 -0.78
N VAL A 317 5.43 15.98 -0.87
CA VAL A 317 5.96 15.03 0.10
C VAL A 317 6.89 15.78 1.05
N ARG A 318 6.68 15.58 2.36
CA ARG A 318 7.55 16.10 3.42
C ARG A 318 8.11 14.94 4.23
N ILE A 319 9.38 15.05 4.57
CA ILE A 319 10.14 14.06 5.33
C ILE A 319 10.55 14.71 6.65
N GLU A 320 10.46 13.97 7.75
CA GLU A 320 10.95 14.45 9.03
C GLU A 320 12.45 14.75 8.97
N ASP A 321 12.88 15.80 9.67
CA ASP A 321 14.26 16.31 9.68
C ASP A 321 14.79 16.76 8.30
N ASP A 322 13.89 17.01 7.35
CA ASP A 322 14.21 17.61 6.06
C ASP A 322 13.39 18.88 5.82
N GLU A 323 14.08 20.00 5.65
CA GLU A 323 13.44 21.28 5.34
C GLU A 323 12.87 21.33 3.91
N ARG A 324 13.32 20.42 3.03
CA ARG A 324 12.89 20.41 1.63
C ARG A 324 11.52 19.77 1.46
N ILE A 325 10.65 20.47 0.74
CA ILE A 325 9.38 19.93 0.22
C ILE A 325 9.63 19.36 -1.18
N TYR A 326 9.23 18.10 -1.37
CA TYR A 326 9.34 17.41 -2.66
C TYR A 326 8.01 17.45 -3.40
N LYS A 327 7.96 18.18 -4.52
CA LYS A 327 6.80 18.17 -5.42
C LYS A 327 6.91 17.03 -6.42
N THR A 328 5.83 16.30 -6.63
CA THR A 328 5.74 15.26 -7.65
C THR A 328 4.31 15.10 -8.17
N ASP A 329 4.17 14.81 -9.44
CA ASP A 329 2.95 14.33 -10.09
C ASP A 329 3.09 12.86 -10.54
N GLU A 330 4.22 12.22 -10.21
CA GLU A 330 4.52 10.84 -10.60
C GLU A 330 3.78 9.83 -9.73
N VAL A 331 2.63 9.37 -10.23
CA VAL A 331 1.96 8.14 -9.76
C VAL A 331 2.48 6.96 -10.58
N ILE A 332 3.22 6.06 -9.94
CA ILE A 332 3.93 4.96 -10.60
C ILE A 332 3.02 3.74 -10.81
N LYS A 333 2.22 3.43 -9.80
CA LYS A 333 1.31 2.27 -9.74
C LYS A 333 0.20 2.55 -8.73
N TYR A 334 -1.01 2.05 -8.97
CA TYR A 334 -2.10 2.10 -7.99
C TYR A 334 -3.03 0.90 -8.17
N ASN A 335 -3.73 0.52 -7.09
CA ASN A 335 -4.77 -0.49 -7.07
C ASN A 335 -5.89 0.01 -6.15
N GLN A 336 -7.08 0.22 -6.72
CA GLN A 336 -8.23 0.72 -5.97
C GLN A 336 -8.82 -0.32 -5.01
N TYR A 337 -8.74 -1.61 -5.37
CA TYR A 337 -9.35 -2.71 -4.61
C TYR A 337 -8.52 -2.99 -3.37
N LEU A 338 -7.19 -3.05 -3.51
CA LEU A 338 -6.26 -3.16 -2.37
C LEU A 338 -6.07 -1.85 -1.62
N ASP A 339 -6.57 -0.74 -2.17
CA ASP A 339 -6.35 0.62 -1.66
C ASP A 339 -4.85 0.95 -1.50
N LEU A 340 -4.02 0.64 -2.49
CA LEU A 340 -2.57 0.90 -2.48
C LEU A 340 -2.15 1.77 -3.67
N ALA A 341 -1.14 2.62 -3.48
CA ALA A 341 -0.51 3.40 -4.53
C ALA A 341 0.98 3.65 -4.27
N ILE A 342 1.76 3.78 -5.34
CA ILE A 342 3.16 4.16 -5.31
C ILE A 342 3.32 5.50 -6.02
N ILE A 343 3.89 6.47 -5.32
CA ILE A 343 4.37 7.72 -5.90
C ILE A 343 5.90 7.76 -5.88
N ARG A 344 6.51 8.65 -6.67
CA ARG A 344 7.97 8.81 -6.69
C ARG A 344 8.39 10.25 -6.47
N ILE A 345 9.45 10.45 -5.70
CA ILE A 345 10.14 11.74 -5.57
C ILE A 345 11.60 11.63 -6.01
N PRO A 346 12.22 12.72 -6.50
CA PRO A 346 13.61 12.71 -6.93
C PRO A 346 14.58 12.83 -5.72
N ARG A 347 14.59 11.81 -4.86
CA ARG A 347 15.44 11.71 -3.66
C ARG A 347 15.82 10.25 -3.40
N VAL A 348 17.06 10.02 -2.97
CA VAL A 348 17.47 8.72 -2.42
C VAL A 348 16.85 8.53 -1.03
N LEU A 349 16.13 7.43 -0.83
CA LEU A 349 15.36 7.16 0.39
C LEU A 349 16.00 6.06 1.24
N SER A 350 15.59 6.02 2.52
CA SER A 350 15.93 4.95 3.46
C SER A 350 14.68 4.11 3.72
N PRO A 351 14.48 3.00 3.00
CA PRO A 351 13.23 2.25 3.07
C PRO A 351 13.04 1.50 4.40
N LEU A 352 11.78 1.33 4.79
CA LEU A 352 11.41 0.39 5.86
C LEU A 352 11.53 -1.04 5.35
N ARG A 353 11.80 -1.96 6.27
CA ARG A 353 11.80 -3.40 5.96
C ARG A 353 10.37 -3.91 5.96
N LEU A 354 10.01 -4.66 4.93
CA LEU A 354 8.75 -5.39 4.90
C LEU A 354 8.90 -6.73 5.59
N PHE A 355 7.86 -7.13 6.31
CA PHE A 355 7.77 -8.45 6.88
C PHE A 355 7.72 -9.50 5.77
N ASP A 356 8.53 -10.54 5.88
CA ASP A 356 8.71 -11.59 4.87
C ASP A 356 7.73 -12.77 5.02
N GLY A 357 6.90 -12.77 6.07
CA GLY A 357 5.98 -13.85 6.36
C GLY A 357 6.62 -15.11 6.96
N ARG A 358 7.86 -15.03 7.46
CA ARG A 358 8.56 -16.18 8.07
C ARG A 358 7.82 -16.79 9.26
N GLU A 359 7.03 -15.97 9.96
CA GLU A 359 6.15 -16.40 11.03
C GLU A 359 4.72 -15.95 10.76
N LYS A 360 3.74 -16.76 11.20
CA LYS A 360 2.34 -16.39 11.04
C LYS A 360 1.99 -15.26 12.01
N LEU A 361 1.41 -14.19 11.50
CA LEU A 361 0.82 -13.14 12.34
C LEU A 361 -0.35 -13.71 13.16
N VAL A 362 -0.41 -13.39 14.45
CA VAL A 362 -1.45 -13.88 15.37
C VAL A 362 -2.04 -12.75 16.20
N ARG A 363 -3.28 -12.96 16.66
CA ARG A 363 -3.94 -12.01 17.56
C ARG A 363 -3.16 -11.87 18.86
N GLY A 364 -3.10 -10.66 19.40
CA GLY A 364 -2.37 -10.34 20.63
C GLY A 364 -0.90 -9.98 20.43
N GLN A 365 -0.33 -10.12 19.23
CA GLN A 365 1.00 -9.60 18.93
C GLN A 365 1.02 -8.07 19.06
N ASN A 366 2.05 -7.55 19.72
CA ASN A 366 2.27 -6.12 19.84
C ASN A 366 2.61 -5.51 18.48
N VAL A 367 2.07 -4.32 18.24
CA VAL A 367 2.31 -3.54 17.03
C VAL A 367 2.55 -2.08 17.39
N VAL A 368 3.24 -1.39 16.49
CA VAL A 368 3.40 0.06 16.53
C VAL A 368 2.88 0.64 15.22
N ALA A 369 1.95 1.59 15.30
CA ALA A 369 1.53 2.37 14.15
C ALA A 369 2.30 3.70 14.11
N ILE A 370 2.81 4.06 12.95
CA ILE A 370 3.48 5.33 12.72
C ILE A 370 2.91 6.00 11.47
N GLY A 371 2.47 7.23 11.63
CA GLY A 371 1.94 8.06 10.53
C GLY A 371 2.07 9.54 10.87
N SER A 372 1.81 10.41 9.89
CA SER A 372 1.88 11.87 10.03
C SER A 372 0.48 12.53 10.02
N PRO A 373 -0.30 12.44 11.12
CA PRO A 373 -1.64 13.01 11.18
C PRO A 373 -1.63 14.54 11.23
N LEU A 374 -2.56 15.17 10.51
CA LEU A 374 -2.94 16.59 10.64
C LEU A 374 -1.78 17.61 10.58
N GLY A 375 -0.68 17.31 9.89
CA GLY A 375 0.47 18.22 9.78
C GLY A 375 1.45 18.17 10.97
N LEU A 376 1.21 17.28 11.95
CA LEU A 376 2.20 16.89 12.95
C LEU A 376 2.99 15.71 12.39
N PHE A 377 4.31 15.85 12.32
CA PHE A 377 5.17 14.77 11.84
C PHE A 377 5.09 13.57 12.79
N ASN A 378 4.88 12.39 12.19
CA ASN A 378 5.21 11.08 12.74
C ASN A 378 4.75 10.79 14.18
N SER A 379 3.42 10.81 14.38
CA SER A 379 2.81 10.24 15.59
C SER A 379 3.07 8.74 15.65
N VAL A 380 3.61 8.29 16.79
CA VAL A 380 3.87 6.90 17.11
C VAL A 380 2.84 6.45 18.15
N SER A 381 2.16 5.33 17.89
CA SER A 381 1.20 4.74 18.81
C SER A 381 1.39 3.23 18.89
N ASP A 382 1.13 2.65 20.06
CA ASP A 382 1.23 1.22 20.30
C ASP A 382 -0.14 0.55 20.44
N GLY A 383 -0.17 -0.75 20.19
CA GLY A 383 -1.34 -1.58 20.37
C GLY A 383 -1.04 -3.04 20.06
N ILE A 384 -2.07 -3.79 19.68
CA ILE A 384 -1.95 -5.20 19.30
C ILE A 384 -2.67 -5.48 17.98
N ILE A 385 -2.36 -6.62 17.37
CA ILE A 385 -3.22 -7.27 16.38
C ILE A 385 -4.50 -7.74 17.09
N SER A 386 -5.61 -7.04 16.82
CA SER A 386 -6.93 -7.35 17.38
C SER A 386 -7.64 -8.47 16.62
N GLY A 387 -7.32 -8.64 15.33
CA GLY A 387 -7.99 -9.63 14.49
C GLY A 387 -7.57 -9.58 13.03
N PHE A 388 -8.13 -10.49 12.25
CA PHE A 388 -8.06 -10.50 10.80
C PHE A 388 -9.49 -10.41 10.28
N ARG A 389 -9.71 -9.59 9.25
CA ARG A 389 -11.04 -9.32 8.68
C ARG A 389 -10.96 -9.47 7.18
N ASN A 390 -12.03 -9.95 6.58
CA ASN A 390 -12.23 -9.88 5.14
C ASN A 390 -13.29 -8.80 4.91
N ILE A 391 -12.92 -7.73 4.20
CA ILE A 391 -13.80 -6.60 3.89
C ILE A 391 -13.82 -6.47 2.37
N ASP A 392 -14.99 -6.64 1.78
CA ASP A 392 -15.17 -6.59 0.32
C ASP A 392 -14.19 -7.48 -0.46
N ASN A 393 -13.99 -8.72 0.01
CA ASN A 393 -13.03 -9.71 -0.52
C ASN A 393 -11.55 -9.32 -0.37
N VAL A 394 -11.22 -8.34 0.46
CA VAL A 394 -9.85 -7.96 0.80
C VAL A 394 -9.55 -8.35 2.24
N ASP A 395 -8.52 -9.17 2.42
CA ASP A 395 -8.03 -9.51 3.75
C ASP A 395 -7.28 -8.33 4.37
N MET A 396 -7.59 -8.06 5.64
CA MET A 396 -7.08 -6.91 6.39
C MET A 396 -6.66 -7.31 7.80
N ILE A 397 -5.64 -6.64 8.31
CA ILE A 397 -5.20 -6.73 9.71
C ILE A 397 -5.99 -5.71 10.51
N GLN A 398 -6.75 -6.17 11.49
CA GLN A 398 -7.35 -5.29 12.49
C GLN A 398 -6.38 -5.08 13.63
N PHE A 399 -6.14 -3.84 14.03
CA PHE A 399 -5.25 -3.49 15.14
C PHE A 399 -5.87 -2.45 16.08
N SER A 400 -5.32 -2.34 17.30
CA SER A 400 -5.85 -1.45 18.35
C SER A 400 -5.07 -0.14 18.53
N ALA A 401 -3.88 -0.03 17.93
CA ALA A 401 -3.05 1.17 18.07
C ALA A 401 -3.81 2.40 17.53
N PRO A 402 -3.97 3.47 18.32
CA PRO A 402 -4.73 4.65 17.89
C PRO A 402 -4.15 5.29 16.62
N ILE A 403 -5.01 5.56 15.64
CA ILE A 403 -4.67 6.35 14.44
C ILE A 403 -5.62 7.55 14.34
N SER A 404 -5.18 8.59 13.65
CA SER A 404 -5.96 9.82 13.42
C SER A 404 -6.04 10.14 11.93
N PRO A 405 -6.98 10.99 11.48
CA PRO A 405 -7.00 11.47 10.10
C PRO A 405 -5.62 11.97 9.65
N GLY A 406 -5.19 11.54 8.46
CA GLY A 406 -3.83 11.78 7.95
C GLY A 406 -2.82 10.66 8.23
N SER A 407 -3.14 9.71 9.13
CA SER A 407 -2.30 8.52 9.36
C SER A 407 -2.44 7.47 8.24
N SER A 408 -3.52 7.51 7.45
CA SER A 408 -3.72 6.60 6.29
C SER A 408 -2.50 6.61 5.37
N GLY A 409 -2.02 5.44 4.99
CA GLY A 409 -0.79 5.24 4.23
C GLY A 409 0.46 5.09 5.11
N GLY A 410 0.33 5.22 6.43
CA GLY A 410 1.40 5.00 7.42
C GLY A 410 1.71 3.53 7.66
N ALA A 411 2.79 3.30 8.42
CA ALA A 411 3.28 1.96 8.73
C ALA A 411 2.56 1.36 9.95
N VAL A 412 2.22 0.07 9.86
CA VAL A 412 2.00 -0.78 11.03
C VAL A 412 3.17 -1.75 11.13
N LEU A 413 3.93 -1.65 12.22
CA LEU A 413 5.17 -2.37 12.47
C LEU A 413 4.96 -3.48 13.51
N ASN A 414 5.64 -4.60 13.32
CA ASN A 414 5.89 -5.54 14.42
C ASN A 414 6.99 -5.02 15.35
N MET A 415 7.22 -5.71 16.47
CA MET A 415 8.26 -5.32 17.43
C MET A 415 9.69 -5.48 16.89
N PHE A 416 9.90 -6.10 15.72
CA PHE A 416 11.22 -6.18 15.08
C PHE A 416 11.51 -4.99 14.15
N GLY A 417 10.55 -4.07 13.98
CA GLY A 417 10.67 -2.91 13.08
C GLY A 417 10.34 -3.21 11.63
N GLU A 418 9.62 -4.30 11.37
CA GLU A 418 9.19 -4.71 10.04
C GLU A 418 7.74 -4.32 9.80
N VAL A 419 7.45 -3.80 8.62
CA VAL A 419 6.11 -3.42 8.18
C VAL A 419 5.28 -4.67 7.95
N ILE A 420 4.28 -4.87 8.80
CA ILE A 420 3.28 -5.93 8.67
C ILE A 420 2.01 -5.45 7.95
N GLY A 421 1.83 -4.14 7.79
CA GLY A 421 0.76 -3.58 6.98
C GLY A 421 0.82 -2.06 6.79
N ILE A 422 0.00 -1.55 5.88
CA ILE A 422 -0.24 -0.11 5.66
C ILE A 422 -1.56 0.27 6.30
N SER A 423 -1.54 1.18 7.27
CA SER A 423 -2.76 1.63 7.95
C SER A 423 -3.69 2.32 6.96
N THR A 424 -4.96 1.92 6.94
CA THR A 424 -6.03 2.56 6.18
C THR A 424 -7.16 2.99 7.13
N ALA A 425 -7.93 4.00 6.76
CA ALA A 425 -8.99 4.52 7.62
C ALA A 425 -10.08 3.45 7.80
N GLY A 426 -10.41 3.12 9.06
CA GLY A 426 -11.43 2.14 9.42
C GLY A 426 -12.87 2.68 9.34
N PHE A 427 -13.82 1.84 9.71
CA PHE A 427 -15.25 2.20 9.83
C PHE A 427 -15.46 3.30 10.89
N SER A 428 -16.10 4.40 10.50
CA SER A 428 -16.35 5.58 11.35
C SER A 428 -17.32 5.33 12.51
N GLU A 429 -18.03 4.20 12.53
CA GLU A 429 -19.06 3.88 13.54
C GLU A 429 -18.52 3.06 14.74
N GLY A 430 -17.28 2.58 14.70
CA GLY A 430 -16.66 1.82 15.80
C GLY A 430 -15.40 2.49 16.36
N GLN A 431 -15.37 2.80 17.65
CA GLN A 431 -14.13 3.29 18.29
C GLN A 431 -13.05 2.19 18.32
N ASN A 432 -11.81 2.56 17.98
CA ASN A 432 -10.61 1.68 18.00
C ASN A 432 -10.68 0.44 17.09
N ILE A 433 -11.42 0.50 15.98
CA ILE A 433 -11.36 -0.52 14.92
C ILE A 433 -10.53 0.05 13.76
N ASN A 434 -9.22 -0.14 13.85
CA ASN A 434 -8.28 0.28 12.81
C ASN A 434 -7.91 -0.90 11.92
N LEU A 435 -7.72 -0.63 10.63
CA LEU A 435 -7.44 -1.64 9.61
C LEU A 435 -6.15 -1.33 8.89
N ALA A 436 -5.44 -2.37 8.47
CA ALA A 436 -4.25 -2.25 7.64
C ALA A 436 -4.28 -3.25 6.50
N VAL A 437 -3.84 -2.79 5.32
CA VAL A 437 -3.57 -3.65 4.17
C VAL A 437 -2.36 -4.52 4.52
N PRO A 438 -2.45 -5.86 4.44
CA PRO A 438 -1.44 -6.78 4.97
C PRO A 438 -0.17 -6.85 4.12
N TYR A 439 0.93 -7.30 4.74
CA TYR A 439 2.26 -7.40 4.13
C TYR A 439 2.30 -8.22 2.84
N ASP A 440 1.49 -9.28 2.73
CA ASP A 440 1.43 -10.16 1.55
C ASP A 440 0.81 -9.45 0.34
N ALA A 441 -0.29 -8.71 0.55
CA ALA A 441 -0.88 -7.84 -0.46
C ALA A 441 0.10 -6.73 -0.89
N ILE A 442 0.83 -6.15 0.07
CA ILE A 442 1.88 -5.16 -0.22
C ILE A 442 2.99 -5.79 -1.06
N TYR A 443 3.44 -6.99 -0.71
CA TYR A 443 4.51 -7.70 -1.42
C TYR A 443 4.09 -7.96 -2.87
N GLY A 444 2.90 -8.54 -3.10
CA GLY A 444 2.38 -8.78 -4.45
C GLY A 444 2.25 -7.49 -5.28
N PHE A 445 1.83 -6.39 -4.66
CA PHE A 445 1.66 -5.11 -5.34
C PHE A 445 2.99 -4.40 -5.66
N ALA A 446 3.91 -4.36 -4.69
CA ALA A 446 5.08 -3.48 -4.70
C ALA A 446 6.42 -4.21 -4.92
N LYS A 447 6.43 -5.53 -5.17
CA LYS A 447 7.63 -6.37 -5.27
C LYS A 447 8.78 -5.75 -6.08
N SER A 448 8.48 -5.25 -7.28
CA SER A 448 9.49 -4.68 -8.19
C SER A 448 10.11 -3.36 -7.71
N PHE A 449 9.59 -2.77 -6.64
CA PHE A 449 10.03 -1.50 -6.07
C PHE A 449 10.73 -1.63 -4.71
N ILE A 450 10.70 -2.83 -4.12
CA ILE A 450 11.28 -3.13 -2.80
C ILE A 450 12.72 -3.60 -3.01
N ARG A 451 13.68 -2.67 -3.10
CA ARG A 451 15.10 -2.95 -3.34
C ARG A 451 16.04 -2.01 -2.60
#